data_AF-A0A7X7KJU8-F1
#
_entry.id   AF-A0A7X7KJU8-F1
#
_cell.length_a   1.000
_cell.length_b   1.000
_cell.length_c   1.000
_cell.angle_alpha   90.00
_cell.angle_beta   90.00
_cell.angle_gamma   90.00
#
_symmetry.space_group_name_H-M   'P 1'
#
loop_
_entity.id
_entity.type
_entity.pdbx_description
1 polymer ?
#
loop_
_entity_poly.entity_id
_entity_poly.type
_entity_poly.pdbx_seq_one_letter_code
_entity_poly.pdbx_strand_id
1 'polypeptide(L)'
;MAQVSEQDVLKALSGVVDEDKNRDIVSLGMVTGLQVKQGHVAFAIQVEPERGPRLEPLRKKAEQTVHALPGVLTATVVLTAERPASQASAASHGHDHGPAHGRQQEPLLPQVRSIVAVASGKGGVGKSTTAVNLALALSARGLKVGVLDADIYGPSIPRMLGIKGQPTSSDGHSINPMRNHGVECMSIGFLVEEEMPIIWRG
;
A
#
# COMPACT_ATOMS: atom_id res chain seq x y z
N MET A 1 -16.06 3.61 31.89
CA MET A 1 -16.43 2.68 30.80
C MET A 1 -15.34 1.62 30.73
N ALA A 2 -15.69 0.34 30.61
CA ALA A 2 -14.68 -0.73 30.56
C ALA A 2 -13.78 -0.55 29.33
N GLN A 3 -12.46 -0.64 29.52
CA GLN A 3 -11.51 -0.61 28.42
C GLN A 3 -11.50 -2.00 27.76
N VAL A 4 -11.67 -2.04 26.44
CA VAL A 4 -11.51 -3.27 25.65
C VAL A 4 -10.07 -3.75 25.74
N SER A 5 -9.86 -5.04 26.03
CA SER A 5 -8.54 -5.66 26.10
C SER A 5 -8.19 -6.43 24.83
N GLU A 6 -6.91 -6.77 24.64
CA GLU A 6 -6.48 -7.64 23.54
C GLU A 6 -7.15 -9.02 23.59
N GLN A 7 -7.39 -9.55 24.80
CA GLN A 7 -8.07 -10.84 24.99
C GLN A 7 -9.53 -10.79 24.52
N ASP A 8 -10.21 -9.67 24.77
CA ASP A 8 -11.60 -9.48 24.30
C ASP A 8 -11.67 -9.44 22.77
N VAL A 9 -10.69 -8.78 22.13
CA VAL A 9 -10.59 -8.73 20.67
C VAL A 9 -10.32 -10.12 20.10
N LEU A 10 -9.33 -10.86 20.65
CA LEU A 10 -9.03 -12.23 20.18
C LEU A 10 -10.22 -13.16 20.34
N LYS A 11 -10.95 -13.07 21.46
CA LYS A 11 -12.18 -13.85 21.70
C LYS A 11 -13.30 -13.51 20.71
N ALA A 12 -13.40 -12.26 20.29
CA ALA A 12 -14.36 -11.87 19.25
C ALA A 12 -13.95 -12.42 17.88
N LEU A 13 -12.65 -12.33 17.56
CA LEU A 13 -12.09 -12.80 16.30
C LEU A 13 -12.11 -14.32 16.14
N SER A 14 -12.15 -15.10 17.22
CA SER A 14 -12.35 -16.56 17.13
C SER A 14 -13.73 -16.97 16.57
N GLY A 15 -14.68 -16.03 16.46
CA GLY A 15 -15.95 -16.23 15.74
C GLY A 15 -15.86 -16.00 14.23
N VAL A 16 -14.72 -15.52 13.72
CA VAL A 16 -14.52 -15.22 12.29
C VAL A 16 -13.81 -16.40 11.64
N VAL A 17 -14.54 -17.12 10.78
CA VAL A 17 -14.09 -18.36 10.12
C VAL A 17 -13.58 -18.06 8.71
N ASP A 18 -12.42 -18.61 8.38
CA ASP A 18 -11.92 -18.74 7.01
C ASP A 18 -12.65 -19.92 6.33
N GLU A 19 -13.46 -19.62 5.30
CA GLU A 19 -14.33 -20.59 4.62
C GLU A 19 -13.55 -21.67 3.85
N ASP A 20 -12.33 -21.36 3.38
CA ASP A 20 -11.51 -22.33 2.65
C ASP A 20 -10.86 -23.34 3.62
N LYS A 21 -10.47 -22.87 4.81
CA LYS A 21 -9.78 -23.67 5.84
C LYS A 21 -10.71 -24.23 6.91
N ASN A 22 -12.00 -23.85 6.89
CA ASN A 22 -13.02 -24.24 7.86
C ASN A 22 -12.59 -24.07 9.33
N ARG A 23 -11.80 -23.05 9.62
CA ARG A 23 -11.26 -22.76 10.95
C ARG A 23 -11.21 -21.26 11.20
N ASP A 24 -11.23 -20.86 12.47
CA ASP A 24 -11.18 -19.45 12.83
C ASP A 24 -9.79 -18.83 12.62
N ILE A 25 -9.77 -17.54 12.30
CA ILE A 25 -8.56 -16.80 11.95
C ILE A 25 -7.55 -16.69 13.10
N VAL A 26 -7.98 -16.86 14.35
CA VAL A 26 -7.09 -16.83 15.53
C VAL A 26 -6.38 -18.18 15.68
N SER A 27 -7.13 -19.28 15.61
CA SER A 27 -6.56 -20.64 15.63
C SER A 27 -5.69 -20.97 14.42
N LEU A 28 -5.92 -20.29 13.29
CA LEU A 28 -5.07 -20.36 12.11
C LEU A 28 -3.81 -19.48 12.21
N GLY A 29 -3.66 -18.71 13.29
CA GLY A 29 -2.52 -17.83 13.48
C GLY A 29 -2.45 -16.67 12.48
N MET A 30 -3.57 -16.31 11.85
CA MET A 30 -3.61 -15.30 10.80
C MET A 30 -3.60 -13.88 11.38
N VAL A 31 -4.01 -13.70 12.65
CA VAL A 31 -4.05 -12.38 13.30
C VAL A 31 -2.66 -12.01 13.82
N THR A 32 -2.09 -10.93 13.30
CA THR A 32 -0.76 -10.43 13.69
C THR A 32 -0.79 -8.95 14.02
N GLY A 33 0.15 -8.50 14.87
CA GLY A 33 0.31 -7.09 15.20
C GLY A 33 -0.89 -6.44 15.88
N LEU A 34 -1.66 -7.20 16.66
CA LEU A 34 -2.81 -6.68 17.40
C LEU A 34 -2.37 -5.59 18.39
N GLN A 35 -2.96 -4.42 18.28
CA GLN A 35 -2.75 -3.30 19.19
C GLN A 35 -4.10 -2.71 19.60
N VAL A 36 -4.25 -2.44 20.88
CA VAL A 36 -5.42 -1.78 21.46
C VAL A 36 -4.98 -0.55 22.23
N LYS A 37 -5.40 0.64 21.78
CA LYS A 37 -5.08 1.92 22.45
C LYS A 37 -6.31 2.81 22.51
N GLN A 38 -6.79 3.09 23.72
CA GLN A 38 -7.87 4.06 23.96
C GLN A 38 -9.13 3.82 23.10
N GLY A 39 -9.49 2.55 22.87
CA GLY A 39 -10.63 2.17 22.02
C GLY A 39 -10.32 2.10 20.52
N HIS A 40 -9.11 2.43 20.09
CA HIS A 40 -8.64 2.20 18.73
C HIS A 40 -7.97 0.82 18.66
N VAL A 41 -8.48 -0.04 17.78
CA VAL A 41 -7.95 -1.39 17.56
C VAL A 41 -7.34 -1.48 16.16
N ALA A 42 -6.14 -2.00 16.05
CA ALA A 42 -5.48 -2.26 14.78
C ALA A 42 -4.82 -3.63 14.76
N PHE A 43 -4.96 -4.37 13.67
CA PHE A 43 -4.27 -5.65 13.44
C PHE A 43 -4.20 -5.98 11.95
N ALA A 44 -3.31 -6.90 11.60
CA ALA A 44 -3.19 -7.47 10.26
C ALA A 44 -3.73 -8.90 10.24
N ILE A 45 -4.32 -9.29 9.10
CA ILE A 45 -4.68 -10.67 8.78
C ILE A 45 -3.70 -11.15 7.72
N GLN A 46 -2.81 -12.06 8.11
CA GLN A 46 -1.87 -12.71 7.22
C GLN A 46 -2.56 -13.79 6.40
N VAL A 47 -2.44 -13.68 5.08
CA VAL A 47 -3.05 -14.59 4.11
C VAL A 47 -2.05 -14.94 3.01
N GLU A 48 -2.26 -16.06 2.34
CA GLU A 48 -1.48 -16.38 1.15
C GLU A 48 -1.76 -15.36 0.02
N PRO A 49 -0.74 -14.89 -0.74
CA PRO A 49 -0.90 -13.85 -1.77
C PRO A 49 -1.96 -14.15 -2.82
N GLU A 50 -2.13 -15.42 -3.17
CA GLU A 50 -3.12 -15.89 -4.15
C GLU A 50 -4.56 -15.72 -3.67
N ARG A 51 -4.77 -15.75 -2.34
CA ARG A 51 -6.08 -15.69 -1.69
C ARG A 51 -6.47 -14.27 -1.28
N GLY A 52 -5.50 -13.36 -1.18
CA GLY A 52 -5.69 -11.97 -0.73
C GLY A 52 -6.92 -11.26 -1.32
N PRO A 53 -7.08 -11.16 -2.65
CA PRO A 53 -8.24 -10.50 -3.27
C PRO A 53 -9.59 -11.12 -2.91
N ARG A 54 -9.63 -12.43 -2.64
CA ARG A 54 -10.85 -13.17 -2.31
C ARG A 54 -11.23 -13.09 -0.83
N LEU A 55 -10.28 -12.77 0.04
CA LEU A 55 -10.47 -12.71 1.49
C LEU A 55 -10.84 -11.30 2.00
N GLU A 56 -11.11 -10.35 1.12
CA GLU A 56 -11.67 -9.04 1.50
C GLU A 56 -12.98 -9.12 2.31
N PRO A 57 -13.93 -10.05 2.00
CA PRO A 57 -15.11 -10.26 2.85
C PRO A 57 -14.75 -10.71 4.27
N LEU A 58 -13.74 -11.57 4.41
CA LEU A 58 -13.24 -12.03 5.72
C LEU A 58 -12.67 -10.86 6.53
N ARG A 59 -11.88 -9.99 5.88
CA ARG A 59 -11.35 -8.75 6.49
C ARG A 59 -12.46 -7.82 6.97
N LYS A 60 -13.47 -7.59 6.13
CA LYS A 60 -14.65 -6.77 6.49
C LYS A 60 -15.41 -7.37 7.67
N LYS A 61 -15.61 -8.68 7.68
CA LYS A 61 -16.26 -9.38 8.79
C LYS A 61 -15.48 -9.22 10.10
N ALA A 62 -14.16 -9.40 10.05
CA ALA A 62 -13.29 -9.17 11.21
C ALA A 62 -13.35 -7.72 11.72
N GLU A 63 -13.30 -6.74 10.81
CA GLU A 63 -13.45 -5.32 11.14
C GLU A 63 -14.78 -5.02 11.83
N GLN A 64 -15.89 -5.53 11.28
CA GLN A 64 -17.24 -5.35 11.84
C GLN A 64 -17.38 -6.01 13.21
N THR A 65 -16.88 -7.25 13.37
CA THR A 65 -16.92 -7.98 14.63
C THR A 65 -16.19 -7.23 15.74
N VAL A 66 -15.01 -6.67 15.45
CA VAL A 66 -14.23 -5.89 16.43
C VAL A 66 -14.87 -4.53 16.71
N HIS A 67 -15.37 -3.85 15.68
CA HIS A 67 -16.06 -2.57 15.85
C HIS A 67 -17.33 -2.69 16.70
N ALA A 68 -18.00 -3.85 16.70
CA ALA A 68 -19.18 -4.10 17.52
C ALA A 68 -18.89 -4.28 19.02
N LEU A 69 -17.61 -4.39 19.43
CA LEU A 69 -17.25 -4.58 20.83
C LEU A 69 -17.48 -3.31 21.66
N PRO A 70 -18.06 -3.43 22.87
CA PRO A 70 -18.17 -2.30 23.79
C PRO A 70 -16.80 -1.67 24.09
N GLY A 71 -16.67 -0.37 23.87
CA GLY A 71 -15.43 0.38 24.12
C GLY A 71 -14.48 0.49 22.91
N VAL A 72 -14.84 -0.07 21.75
CA VAL A 72 -14.13 0.17 20.49
C VAL A 72 -14.72 1.41 19.79
N LEU A 73 -13.84 2.35 19.44
CA LEU A 73 -14.14 3.56 18.67
C LEU A 73 -13.81 3.39 17.18
N THR A 74 -12.74 2.65 16.87
CA THR A 74 -12.33 2.37 15.49
C THR A 74 -11.65 1.01 15.40
N ALA A 75 -11.91 0.26 14.33
CA ALA A 75 -11.19 -0.98 14.01
C ALA A 75 -10.49 -0.82 12.66
N THR A 76 -9.15 -0.92 12.64
CA THR A 76 -8.35 -0.90 11.41
C THR A 76 -7.83 -2.30 11.16
N VAL A 77 -8.30 -2.92 10.07
CA VAL A 77 -7.90 -4.29 9.71
C VAL A 77 -7.29 -4.28 8.33
N VAL A 78 -6.04 -4.75 8.22
CA VAL A 78 -5.30 -4.82 6.96
C VAL A 78 -5.12 -6.27 6.57
N LEU A 79 -5.38 -6.62 5.31
CA LEU A 79 -4.95 -7.89 4.74
C LEU A 79 -3.50 -7.75 4.31
N THR A 80 -2.63 -8.59 4.86
CA THR A 80 -1.21 -8.64 4.49
C THR A 80 -0.91 -10.00 3.90
N ALA A 81 -0.34 -10.03 2.71
CA ALA A 81 0.16 -11.26 2.13
C ALA A 81 1.68 -11.17 2.02
N GLU A 82 2.36 -11.74 3.01
CA GLU A 82 3.81 -11.88 2.96
C GLU A 82 4.12 -13.05 2.03
N ARG A 83 4.79 -12.75 0.91
CA ARG A 83 5.52 -13.79 0.18
C ARG A 83 6.72 -14.10 1.07
N PRO A 84 6.87 -15.31 1.64
CA PRO A 84 8.10 -15.62 2.37
C PRO A 84 9.25 -15.31 1.41
N ALA A 85 10.17 -14.46 1.88
CA ALA A 85 11.40 -14.19 1.17
C ALA A 85 12.08 -15.56 1.03
N SER A 86 11.96 -16.18 -0.15
CA SER A 86 12.72 -17.37 -0.46
C SER A 86 14.17 -16.99 -0.23
N GLN A 87 14.76 -17.61 0.79
CA GLN A 87 16.19 -17.68 0.95
C GLN A 87 16.71 -18.18 -0.39
N ALA A 88 17.29 -17.28 -1.18
CA ALA A 88 17.93 -17.62 -2.44
C ALA A 88 19.26 -18.30 -2.11
N SER A 89 19.19 -19.53 -1.61
CA SER A 89 20.28 -20.48 -1.68
C SER A 89 20.36 -20.97 -3.13
N ALA A 90 21.48 -20.66 -3.76
CA ALA A 90 21.86 -21.11 -5.08
C ALA A 90 21.77 -22.63 -5.23
N ALA A 91 21.09 -23.09 -6.28
CA ALA A 91 21.54 -24.18 -7.17
C ALA A 91 20.44 -24.49 -8.20
N SER A 92 20.92 -24.78 -9.40
CA SER A 92 20.23 -24.95 -10.67
C SER A 92 19.77 -26.39 -10.97
N HIS A 93 18.76 -26.48 -11.85
CA HIS A 93 18.33 -27.61 -12.71
C HIS A 93 17.59 -28.80 -12.04
N GLY A 94 16.47 -29.32 -12.56
CA GLY A 94 15.68 -28.97 -13.74
C GLY A 94 14.48 -29.91 -13.97
N HIS A 95 13.53 -29.40 -14.78
CA HIS A 95 12.54 -30.08 -15.66
C HIS A 95 11.37 -30.85 -14.99
N ASP A 96 10.09 -30.70 -15.40
CA ASP A 96 9.62 -30.54 -16.78
C ASP A 96 8.20 -29.92 -17.00
N HIS A 97 8.11 -29.21 -18.14
CA HIS A 97 7.05 -28.70 -19.03
C HIS A 97 5.67 -28.12 -18.60
N GLY A 98 5.51 -26.82 -18.95
CA GLY A 98 4.31 -26.19 -19.52
C GLY A 98 4.63 -24.76 -20.04
N PRO A 99 4.53 -24.43 -21.34
CA PRO A 99 5.20 -23.26 -21.91
C PRO A 99 4.37 -21.97 -21.74
N ALA A 100 4.77 -21.14 -20.78
CA ALA A 100 4.53 -19.71 -20.83
C ALA A 100 5.88 -19.03 -20.66
N HIS A 101 6.36 -18.38 -21.72
CA HIS A 101 7.65 -17.70 -21.79
C HIS A 101 7.92 -16.86 -20.53
N GLY A 102 8.80 -17.39 -19.68
CA GLY A 102 9.29 -16.72 -18.49
C GLY A 102 10.12 -15.52 -18.89
N ARG A 103 9.52 -14.32 -18.86
CA ARG A 103 10.30 -13.12 -18.61
C ARG A 103 10.72 -13.19 -17.15
N GLN A 104 12.01 -13.46 -16.92
CA GLN A 104 12.68 -13.00 -15.72
C GLN A 104 12.31 -11.51 -15.59
N GLN A 105 11.46 -11.18 -14.61
CA GLN A 105 11.15 -9.79 -14.33
C GLN A 105 12.43 -9.19 -13.76
N GLU A 106 13.17 -8.50 -14.62
CA GLU A 106 14.22 -7.61 -14.16
C GLU A 106 13.62 -6.67 -13.10
N PRO A 107 14.37 -6.34 -12.03
CA PRO A 107 13.90 -5.36 -11.05
C PRO A 107 13.47 -4.10 -11.79
N LEU A 108 12.22 -3.67 -11.61
CA LEU A 108 11.64 -2.52 -12.33
C LEU A 108 12.46 -1.23 -12.17
N LEU A 109 13.19 -1.10 -11.06
CA LEU A 109 14.02 0.06 -10.72
C LEU A 109 15.31 -0.40 -9.99
N PRO A 110 16.30 -0.97 -10.68
CA PRO A 110 17.47 -1.57 -10.04
C PRO A 110 18.36 -0.52 -9.35
N GLN A 111 18.29 0.75 -9.79
CA GLN A 111 18.97 1.88 -9.15
C GLN A 111 18.28 2.42 -7.89
N VAL A 112 17.10 1.93 -7.51
CA VAL A 112 16.35 2.45 -6.35
C VAL A 112 16.54 1.54 -5.14
N ARG A 113 17.15 2.09 -4.07
CA ARG A 113 17.44 1.34 -2.83
C ARG A 113 16.17 0.96 -2.07
N SER A 114 15.15 1.81 -2.08
CA SER A 114 13.95 1.63 -1.27
C SER A 114 12.75 2.29 -1.94
N ILE A 115 11.62 1.59 -1.93
CA ILE A 115 10.35 2.06 -2.48
C ILE A 115 9.34 2.11 -1.34
N VAL A 116 8.70 3.25 -1.16
CA VAL A 116 7.62 3.45 -0.18
C VAL A 116 6.34 3.73 -0.94
N ALA A 117 5.38 2.83 -0.84
CA ALA A 117 4.06 3.01 -1.44
C ALA A 117 3.16 3.81 -0.48
N VAL A 118 2.60 4.92 -0.96
CA VAL A 118 1.63 5.75 -0.23
C VAL A 118 0.31 5.73 -1.01
N ALA A 119 -0.70 5.05 -0.46
CA ALA A 119 -1.99 4.85 -1.14
C ALA A 119 -3.17 5.19 -0.23
N SER A 120 -4.31 5.53 -0.83
CA SER A 120 -5.60 5.73 -0.16
C SER A 120 -6.73 5.28 -1.08
N GLY A 121 -7.74 4.60 -0.53
CA GLY A 121 -8.98 4.28 -1.25
C GLY A 121 -10.02 5.40 -1.25
N LYS A 122 -9.74 6.55 -0.63
CA LYS A 122 -10.65 7.69 -0.49
C LYS A 122 -9.95 9.02 -0.80
N GLY A 123 -10.67 9.95 -1.44
CA GLY A 123 -10.20 11.32 -1.66
C GLY A 123 -10.10 12.10 -0.33
N GLY A 124 -9.17 13.04 -0.25
CA GLY A 124 -9.08 14.00 0.86
C GLY A 124 -8.45 13.52 2.17
N VAL A 125 -7.98 12.27 2.27
CA VAL A 125 -7.37 11.73 3.51
C VAL A 125 -5.93 12.17 3.76
N GLY A 126 -5.37 13.03 2.91
CA GLY A 126 -4.00 13.53 3.05
C GLY A 126 -2.90 12.67 2.41
N LYS A 127 -3.24 11.74 1.49
CA LYS A 127 -2.25 10.91 0.75
C LYS A 127 -1.09 11.74 0.17
N SER A 128 -1.40 12.75 -0.63
CA SER A 128 -0.40 13.62 -1.27
C SER A 128 0.38 14.44 -0.23
N THR A 129 -0.29 14.90 0.82
CA THR A 129 0.33 15.60 1.94
C THR A 129 1.37 14.75 2.64
N THR A 130 1.02 13.50 2.96
CA THR A 130 1.94 12.56 3.59
C THR A 130 3.10 12.21 2.66
N ALA A 131 2.83 11.94 1.38
CA ALA A 131 3.86 11.60 0.41
C ALA A 131 4.90 12.72 0.23
N VAL A 132 4.45 13.96 0.04
CA VAL A 132 5.33 15.12 -0.13
C VAL A 132 6.13 15.41 1.15
N ASN A 133 5.49 15.44 2.31
CA ASN A 133 6.20 15.71 3.56
C ASN A 133 7.21 14.62 3.92
N LEU A 134 6.89 13.35 3.66
CA LEU A 134 7.84 12.25 3.84
C LEU A 134 9.05 12.43 2.91
N ALA A 135 8.82 12.75 1.64
CA ALA A 135 9.90 12.96 0.67
C ALA A 135 10.81 14.13 1.07
N LEU A 136 10.23 15.25 1.49
CA LEU A 136 10.96 16.43 1.97
C LEU A 136 11.76 16.11 3.24
N ALA A 137 11.19 15.36 4.19
CA ALA A 137 11.87 14.97 5.42
C ALA A 137 13.07 14.04 5.15
N LEU A 138 12.95 13.12 4.19
CA LEU A 138 14.05 12.25 3.77
C LEU A 138 15.13 13.03 3.00
N SER A 139 14.72 13.94 2.11
CA SER A 139 15.62 14.86 1.39
C SER A 139 16.41 15.74 2.36
N ALA A 140 15.75 16.29 3.39
CA ALA A 140 16.39 17.10 4.44
C ALA A 140 17.43 16.32 5.27
N ARG A 141 17.36 14.98 5.28
CA ARG A 141 18.37 14.10 5.87
C ARG A 141 19.52 13.74 4.90
N GLY A 142 19.57 14.37 3.72
CA GLY A 142 20.61 14.17 2.72
C GLY A 142 20.40 12.94 1.83
N LEU A 143 19.21 12.33 1.85
CA LEU A 143 18.90 11.19 0.97
C LEU A 143 18.52 11.67 -0.43
N LYS A 144 18.86 10.87 -1.44
CA LYS A 144 18.35 11.05 -2.81
C LYS A 144 16.91 10.53 -2.86
N VAL A 145 15.96 11.40 -3.16
CA VAL A 145 14.53 11.09 -3.09
C VAL A 145 13.84 11.50 -4.38
N GLY A 146 13.04 10.59 -4.92
CA GLY A 146 12.09 10.84 -6.00
C GLY A 146 10.66 10.60 -5.52
N VAL A 147 9.72 11.36 -6.07
CA VAL A 147 8.27 11.18 -5.91
C VAL A 147 7.68 10.84 -7.27
N LEU A 148 7.00 9.70 -7.34
CA LEU A 148 6.22 9.30 -8.51
C LEU A 148 4.73 9.31 -8.13
N ASP A 149 3.97 10.13 -8.84
CA ASP A 149 2.55 10.34 -8.61
C ASP A 149 1.72 9.81 -9.79
N ALA A 150 0.91 8.81 -9.50
CA ALA A 150 -0.03 8.20 -10.43
C ALA A 150 -1.48 8.60 -10.15
N ASP A 151 -1.71 9.60 -9.30
CA ASP A 151 -3.05 10.09 -9.01
C ASP A 151 -3.57 10.95 -10.17
N ILE A 152 -4.49 10.38 -10.93
CA ILE A 152 -5.21 11.04 -12.03
C ILE A 152 -6.07 12.19 -11.49
N TYR A 153 -6.55 12.08 -10.26
CA TYR A 153 -7.49 13.03 -9.65
C TYR A 153 -6.73 14.17 -8.95
N GLY A 154 -6.08 14.98 -9.79
CA GLY A 154 -5.73 16.36 -9.48
C GLY A 154 -4.22 16.63 -9.33
N PRO A 155 -3.78 17.86 -9.66
CA PRO A 155 -2.38 18.31 -9.65
C PRO A 155 -1.82 18.55 -8.24
N SER A 156 -2.24 17.74 -7.27
CA SER A 156 -1.97 17.98 -5.85
C SER A 156 -0.46 18.01 -5.54
N ILE A 157 0.31 17.06 -6.07
CA ILE A 157 1.76 16.98 -5.81
C ILE A 157 2.55 18.10 -6.53
N PRO A 158 2.35 18.35 -7.85
CA PRO A 158 2.94 19.50 -8.53
C PRO A 158 2.73 20.82 -7.77
N ARG A 159 1.49 21.08 -7.35
CA ARG A 159 1.12 22.30 -6.63
C ARG A 159 1.76 22.37 -5.25
N MET A 160 1.76 21.26 -4.50
CA MET A 160 2.38 21.20 -3.17
C MET A 160 3.90 21.39 -3.21
N LEU A 161 4.56 20.92 -4.26
CA LEU A 161 5.98 21.14 -4.48
C LEU A 161 6.27 22.50 -5.16
N GLY A 162 5.25 23.30 -5.48
CA GLY A 162 5.42 24.59 -6.16
C GLY A 162 6.02 24.47 -7.57
N ILE A 163 5.85 23.32 -8.23
CA ILE A 163 6.39 23.06 -9.57
C ILE A 163 5.35 23.46 -10.61
N LYS A 164 5.77 24.22 -11.62
CA LYS A 164 4.95 24.64 -12.76
C LYS A 164 5.62 24.27 -14.08
N GLY A 165 4.81 24.14 -15.12
CA GLY A 165 5.26 23.78 -16.47
C GLY A 165 5.13 22.30 -16.77
N GLN A 166 5.60 21.91 -17.94
CA GLN A 166 5.55 20.53 -18.44
C GLN A 166 6.96 19.93 -18.43
N PRO A 167 7.09 18.65 -18.10
CA PRO A 167 8.37 17.97 -18.18
C PRO A 167 8.83 17.86 -19.62
N THR A 168 10.14 17.93 -19.81
CA THR A 168 10.76 17.79 -21.13
C THR A 168 11.21 16.36 -21.35
N SER A 169 11.36 15.97 -22.60
CA SER A 169 12.05 14.74 -22.97
C SER A 169 13.26 15.12 -23.81
N SER A 170 14.45 14.79 -23.33
CA SER A 170 15.70 15.14 -24.03
C SER A 170 16.06 14.16 -25.15
N ASP A 171 15.55 12.92 -25.05
CA ASP A 171 15.81 11.80 -25.96
C ASP A 171 14.56 11.35 -26.74
N GLY A 172 13.38 11.93 -26.46
CA GLY A 172 12.09 11.53 -27.02
C GLY A 172 11.53 10.20 -26.47
N HIS A 173 12.24 9.55 -25.55
CA HIS A 173 11.91 8.23 -25.02
C HIS A 173 11.66 8.23 -23.51
N SER A 174 12.34 9.13 -22.78
CA SER A 174 12.23 9.28 -21.34
C SER A 174 11.82 10.70 -20.98
N ILE A 175 10.98 10.81 -19.96
CA ILE A 175 10.54 12.10 -19.44
C ILE A 175 11.48 12.51 -18.31
N ASN A 176 12.09 13.68 -18.44
CA ASN A 176 12.93 14.25 -17.40
C ASN A 176 12.04 14.64 -16.21
N PRO A 177 12.32 14.12 -14.99
CA PRO A 177 11.54 14.50 -13.82
C PRO A 177 11.73 15.98 -13.50
N MET A 178 10.65 16.61 -13.07
CA MET A 178 10.68 17.99 -12.59
C MET A 178 11.32 18.03 -11.20
N ARG A 179 11.86 19.17 -10.79
CA ARG A 179 12.60 19.26 -9.51
C ARG A 179 12.25 20.52 -8.74
N ASN A 180 11.99 20.37 -7.45
CA ASN A 180 11.99 21.47 -6.49
C ASN A 180 12.31 20.94 -5.08
N HIS A 181 12.77 21.80 -4.17
CA HIS A 181 13.08 21.44 -2.77
C HIS A 181 14.03 20.24 -2.62
N GLY A 182 14.93 20.05 -3.59
CA GLY A 182 15.88 18.92 -3.61
C GLY A 182 15.24 17.56 -3.94
N VAL A 183 13.96 17.51 -4.30
CA VAL A 183 13.21 16.29 -4.65
C VAL A 183 12.91 16.27 -6.14
N GLU A 184 13.15 15.12 -6.76
CA GLU A 184 12.71 14.84 -8.14
C GLU A 184 11.27 14.35 -8.14
N CYS A 185 10.45 14.87 -9.03
CA CYS A 185 9.02 14.64 -9.07
C CYS A 185 8.58 14.30 -10.50
N MET A 186 7.88 13.19 -10.63
CA MET A 186 7.12 12.84 -11.82
C MET A 186 5.66 12.66 -11.42
N SER A 187 4.76 13.39 -12.07
CA SER A 187 3.32 13.36 -11.77
C SER A 187 2.53 13.45 -13.06
N ILE A 188 1.42 12.70 -13.13
CA ILE A 188 0.44 12.87 -14.20
C ILE A 188 -0.17 14.27 -14.23
N GLY A 189 -0.18 14.96 -13.09
CA GLY A 189 -0.65 16.34 -12.97
C GLY A 189 0.18 17.36 -13.77
N PHE A 190 1.36 17.00 -14.29
CA PHE A 190 2.08 17.85 -15.24
C PHE A 190 1.60 17.73 -16.69
N LEU A 191 0.91 16.64 -17.02
CA LEU A 191 0.46 16.31 -18.38
C LEU A 191 -1.02 16.63 -18.58
N VAL A 192 -1.69 17.13 -17.54
CA VAL A 192 -3.12 17.45 -17.51
C VAL A 192 -3.25 18.91 -17.09
N GLU A 193 -4.03 19.69 -17.84
CA GLU A 193 -4.36 21.07 -17.45
C GLU A 193 -5.26 21.09 -16.22
N GLU A 194 -4.93 21.93 -15.22
CA GLU A 194 -5.55 21.91 -13.88
C GLU A 194 -7.09 22.10 -13.88
N GLU A 195 -7.66 22.69 -14.94
CA GLU A 195 -9.10 22.99 -15.05
C GLU A 195 -9.84 22.20 -16.14
N MET A 196 -9.17 21.31 -16.87
CA MET A 196 -9.85 20.50 -17.89
C MET A 196 -10.45 19.23 -17.26
N PRO A 197 -11.78 19.01 -17.37
CA PRO A 197 -12.37 17.72 -17.03
C PRO A 197 -11.86 16.65 -17.99
N ILE A 198 -11.19 15.62 -17.47
CA ILE A 198 -10.80 14.47 -18.29
C ILE A 198 -11.99 13.53 -18.44
N ILE A 199 -12.42 13.30 -19.69
CA ILE A 199 -13.35 12.21 -20.00
C ILE A 199 -12.51 10.95 -20.21
N TRP A 200 -12.57 10.02 -19.27
CA TRP A 200 -11.97 8.69 -19.44
C TRP A 200 -12.95 7.79 -20.20
N ARG A 201 -12.53 7.27 -21.36
CA ARG A 201 -13.24 6.18 -22.03
C ARG A 201 -12.58 4.87 -21.66
N GLY A 202 -13.34 3.98 -21.02
CA GLY A 202 -13.00 2.57 -20.87
C GLY A 202 -13.43 1.79 -22.10
#